data_AF-A0AAE7EEU0-F1
#
_entry.id   AF-A0AAE7EEU0-F1
#
_cell.length_a   1.000
_cell.length_b   1.000
_cell.length_c   1.000
_cell.angle_alpha   90.00
_cell.angle_beta   90.00
_cell.angle_gamma   90.00
#
_symmetry.space_group_name_H-M   'P 1'
#
loop_
_entity.id
_entity.type
_entity.pdbx_description
1 polymer ?
#
loop_
_entity_poly.entity_id
_entity_poly.type
_entity_poly.pdbx_seq_one_letter_code
_entity_poly.pdbx_strand_id
1 'polypeptide(L)' 'MTTKSNVKPVLLSGEQIAAILQIQRQEKNKSPLGISPSIHEIARGLVAKNKINQGC' A
#
# COMPACT_ATOMS: atom_id res chain seq x y z
N MET A 1 18.38 -8.17 -16.44
CA MET A 1 18.09 -9.25 -15.46
C MET A 1 17.05 -8.72 -14.49
N THR A 2 15.77 -9.01 -14.71
CA THR A 2 14.68 -8.49 -13.87
C THR A 2 14.56 -9.36 -12.63
N THR A 3 15.09 -8.87 -11.50
CA THR A 3 14.87 -9.49 -10.20
C THR A 3 13.38 -9.41 -9.89
N LYS A 4 12.68 -10.53 -10.03
CA LYS A 4 11.27 -10.63 -9.64
C LYS A 4 11.24 -10.41 -8.12
N SER A 5 10.88 -9.19 -7.70
CA SER A 5 10.79 -8.84 -6.28
C SER A 5 9.93 -9.91 -5.60
N ASN A 6 10.53 -10.65 -4.67
CA ASN A 6 9.87 -11.74 -3.95
C ASN A 6 8.85 -11.13 -2.98
N VAL A 7 7.71 -10.68 -3.52
CA VAL A 7 6.62 -10.09 -2.76
C VAL A 7 5.73 -11.21 -2.25
N LYS A 8 5.55 -11.26 -0.93
CA LYS A 8 4.57 -12.18 -0.32
C LYS A 8 3.16 -11.61 -0.55
N PRO A 9 2.22 -12.36 -1.16
CA PRO A 9 0.84 -11.91 -1.28
C PRO A 9 0.19 -11.85 0.10
N VAL A 10 -0.62 -10.81 0.33
CA VAL A 10 -1.40 -10.63 1.57
C VAL A 10 -2.86 -10.48 1.18
N LEU A 11 -3.73 -11.25 1.83
CA LEU A 11 -5.17 -11.11 1.65
C LEU A 11 -5.65 -9.87 2.39
N LEU A 12 -6.46 -9.07 1.69
CA LEU A 12 -7.06 -7.85 2.24
C LEU A 12 -8.58 -7.97 2.16
N SER A 13 -9.25 -7.56 3.23
CA SER A 13 -10.71 -7.44 3.27
C SER A 13 -11.16 -6.24 2.44
N GLY A 14 -12.42 -6.23 2.00
CA GLY A 14 -13.00 -5.12 1.23
C GLY A 14 -12.90 -3.76 1.94
N GLU A 15 -13.10 -3.74 3.26
CA GLU A 15 -12.95 -2.53 4.08
C GLU A 15 -11.51 -2.01 4.10
N GLN A 16 -10.52 -2.91 4.13
CA GLN A 16 -9.10 -2.55 4.10
C GLN A 16 -8.73 -1.94 2.74
N ILE A 17 -9.27 -2.49 1.65
CA ILE A 17 -9.12 -1.90 0.30
C ILE A 17 -9.76 -0.51 0.23
N ALA A 18 -10.97 -0.35 0.78
CA ALA A 18 -11.65 0.95 0.81
C ALA A 18 -10.83 2.00 1.57
N ALA A 19 -10.23 1.62 2.70
CA ALA A 19 -9.34 2.49 3.47
C ALA A 19 -8.08 2.88 2.68
N ILE A 20 -7.45 1.95 1.95
CA ILE A 20 -6.28 2.24 1.12
C ILE A 20 -6.65 3.20 -0.03
N LEU A 21 -7.81 3.02 -0.66
CA LEU A 21 -8.31 3.92 -1.71
C LEU A 21 -8.60 5.33 -1.17
N GLN A 22 -9.07 5.45 0.07
CA GLN A 22 -9.24 6.74 0.72
C GLN A 22 -7.90 7.44 0.94
N ILE A 23 -6.89 6.72 1.42
CA ILE A 23 -5.52 7.25 1.58
C ILE A 23 -4.98 7.73 0.23
N GLN A 24 -5.14 6.92 -0.82
CA GLN A 24 -4.69 7.30 -2.17
C GLN A 24 -5.30 8.62 -2.64
N ARG A 25 -6.61 8.81 -2.43
CA ARG A 25 -7.32 10.06 -2.76
C ARG A 25 -6.82 11.24 -1.94
N GLN A 26 -6.59 11.05 -0.64
CA GLN A 26 -6.05 12.09 0.23
C GLN A 26 -4.66 12.55 -0.23
N GLU A 27 -3.77 11.61 -0.54
CA GLU A 27 -2.42 11.91 -1.02
C GLU A 27 -2.45 12.61 -2.38
N LYS A 28 -3.37 12.20 -3.27
CA LYS A 28 -3.61 12.89 -4.55
C LYS A 28 -3.98 14.36 -4.36
N ASN A 29 -4.87 14.65 -3.42
CA ASN A 29 -5.33 16.01 -3.13
C ASN A 29 -4.27 16.86 -2.44
N LYS A 30 -3.38 16.25 -1.64
CA LYS A 30 -2.26 16.94 -1.00
C LYS A 30 -1.14 17.28 -1.98
N SER A 31 -0.99 16.49 -3.04
CA SER A 31 0.04 16.72 -4.03
C SER A 31 -0.35 17.89 -4.94
N PRO A 32 0.43 18.99 -4.98
CA PRO A 32 0.17 20.12 -5.89
C PRO A 32 0.29 19.73 -7.37
N LEU A 33 0.86 18.55 -7.64
CA LEU A 33 1.00 17.96 -8.98
C LEU A 33 -0.01 16.82 -9.23
N GLY A 34 -0.92 16.56 -8.29
CA GLY A 34 -1.91 15.49 -8.39
C GLY A 34 -1.33 14.08 -8.36
N ILE A 35 -0.10 13.93 -7.86
CA ILE A 35 0.62 12.65 -7.80
C ILE A 35 0.11 11.87 -6.59
N SER A 36 -0.15 10.58 -6.78
CA SER A 36 -0.57 9.71 -5.70
C SER A 36 0.18 8.38 -5.78
N PRO A 37 0.63 7.82 -4.64
CA PRO A 37 1.23 6.50 -4.62
C PRO A 37 0.23 5.43 -5.09
N SER A 38 0.75 4.36 -5.67
CA SER A 38 -0.10 3.22 -6.04
C SER A 38 -0.63 2.50 -4.80
N ILE A 39 -1.75 1.78 -4.97
CA ILE A 39 -2.36 0.95 -3.92
C ILE A 39 -1.34 0.02 -3.26
N HIS A 40 -0.45 -0.59 -4.05
CA HIS A 40 0.57 -1.50 -3.55
C HIS A 40 1.66 -0.80 -2.73
N GLU A 41 2.02 0.44 -3.08
CA GLU A 41 2.97 1.24 -2.31
C GLU A 41 2.37 1.65 -0.96
N ILE A 42 1.11 2.08 -0.96
CA ILE A 42 0.39 2.41 0.28
C ILE A 42 0.26 1.16 1.16
N ALA A 43 -0.18 0.03 0.58
CA ALA A 43 -0.33 -1.23 1.31
C ALA A 43 1.00 -1.71 1.91
N ARG A 44 2.09 -1.70 1.14
CA ARG A 44 3.44 -2.02 1.66
C ARG A 44 3.87 -1.05 2.75
N GLY A 45 3.61 0.24 2.59
CA GLY A 45 3.92 1.25 3.60
C GLY A 45 3.18 1.01 4.91
N LEU A 46 1.90 0.63 4.85
CA LEU A 46 1.08 0.29 6.01
C LEU A 46 1.62 -0.98 6.70
N VAL A 47 1.94 -2.02 5.93
CA VAL A 47 2.53 -3.28 6.42
C VAL A 47 3.95 -3.11 6.96
N ALA A 48 4.73 -2.18 6.42
CA ALA A 48 6.07 -1.89 6.94
C ALA A 48 6.02 -1.06 8.24
N LYS A 49 5.08 -0.11 8.34
CA LYS A 49 4.89 0.74 9.52
C LYS A 49 4.30 -0.03 10.70
N ASN A 50 3.26 -0.81 10.46
CA ASN A 50 2.79 -1.77 11.44
C ASN A 50 3.61 -3.03 11.24
N LYS A 51 4.63 -3.28 12.07
CA LYS A 51 5.28 -4.59 12.16
C LYS A 51 4.25 -5.66 12.53
N ILE A 52 3.40 -6.06 11.58
CA ILE A 52 2.66 -7.30 11.65
C ILE A 52 3.75 -8.36 11.61
N ASN A 53 3.96 -8.98 12.76
CA ASN A 53 4.83 -10.11 12.96
C ASN A 53 4.46 -11.18 11.94
N GLN A 54 5.05 -11.12 10.75
CA GLN A 54 5.03 -12.18 9.77
C GLN A 54 6.05 -13.19 10.28
N GLY A 55 5.65 -13.93 11.32
CA GLY A 55 6.36 -15.12 11.76
C GLY A 55 6.47 -16.08 10.58
N CYS A 56 7.65 -16.10 10.00
CA CYS A 56 8.34 -17.27 9.49
C CYS A 56 9.79 -17.12 9.97
#